data_AF-A0A517S9I5-F1
#
_entry.id   AF-A0A517S9I5-F1
#
_cell.length_a   1.000
_cell.length_b   1.000
_cell.length_c   1.000
_cell.angle_alpha   90.00
_cell.angle_beta   90.00
_cell.angle_gamma   90.00
#
_symmetry.space_group_name_H-M   'P 1'
#
loop_
_entity.id
_entity.type
_entity.pdbx_description
1 polymer ?
#
loop_
_entity_poly.entity_id
_entity_poly.type
_entity_poly.pdbx_seq_one_letter_code
_entity_poly.pdbx_strand_id
1 'polypeptide(L)'
;MVKSMSEMNDMMAKHLGKKDPEFEKRFIDLMIPHHEGAVVMAQQALKEANRPELKKMAEEIIAAQEKEIEQLKKWRRDWYGQKQP
;
A
#
# COMPACT_ATOMS: atom_id res chain seq x y z
N MET A 1 -8.81 15.07 -11.07
CA MET A 1 -7.36 15.39 -11.03
C MET A 1 -6.62 14.18 -10.50
N VAL A 2 -5.71 13.62 -11.28
CA VAL A 2 -4.80 12.56 -10.82
C VAL A 2 -3.57 13.26 -10.24
N LYS A 3 -3.22 12.96 -8.98
CA LYS A 3 -2.00 13.51 -8.35
C LYS A 3 -0.78 12.86 -9.01
N SER A 4 0.25 13.65 -9.26
CA SER A 4 1.49 13.14 -9.85
C SER A 4 2.21 12.19 -8.89
N MET A 5 3.04 11.29 -9.41
CA MET A 5 3.88 10.41 -8.59
C MET A 5 4.80 11.20 -7.65
N SER A 6 5.25 12.40 -8.06
CA SER A 6 6.04 13.31 -7.22
C SER A 6 5.24 13.77 -5.99
N GLU A 7 3.99 14.18 -6.20
CA GLU A 7 3.12 14.63 -5.10
C GLU A 7 2.74 13.49 -4.16
N MET A 8 2.60 12.27 -4.68
CA MET A 8 2.40 11.09 -3.86
C MET A 8 3.64 10.79 -2.99
N ASN A 9 4.85 10.87 -3.56
CA ASN A 9 6.08 10.70 -2.81
C ASN A 9 6.27 11.77 -1.73
N ASP A 10 5.99 13.03 -2.05
CA ASP A 10 6.09 14.13 -1.07
C ASP A 10 5.06 13.98 0.06
N MET A 11 3.85 13.52 -0.25
CA MET A 11 2.86 13.23 0.78
C MET A 11 3.27 12.04 1.64
N MET A 12 3.80 10.97 1.05
CA MET A 12 4.35 9.84 1.81
C MET A 12 5.46 10.30 2.75
N ALA A 13 6.43 11.06 2.25
CA ALA A 13 7.53 11.58 3.05
C ALA A 13 7.05 12.45 4.23
N LYS A 14 6.06 13.32 4.00
CA LYS A 14 5.45 14.14 5.05
C LYS A 14 4.71 13.31 6.11
N HIS A 15 3.99 12.26 5.72
CA HIS A 15 3.26 11.40 6.67
C HIS A 15 4.16 10.48 7.48
N LEU A 16 5.28 10.03 6.89
CA LEU A 16 6.23 9.15 7.58
C LEU A 16 7.11 9.90 8.59
N GLY A 17 7.37 11.19 8.37
CA GLY A 17 8.16 12.02 9.28
C GLY A 17 9.62 11.56 9.39
N LYS A 18 10.23 11.78 10.57
CA LYS A 18 11.64 11.42 10.81
C LYS A 18 11.83 9.90 10.85
N LYS A 19 13.03 9.44 10.50
CA LYS A 19 13.45 8.02 10.63
C LYS A 19 13.80 7.71 12.09
N ASP A 20 12.81 7.79 12.97
CA ASP A 20 12.89 7.45 14.40
C ASP A 20 12.40 6.01 14.65
N PRO A 21 12.46 5.47 15.88
CA PRO A 21 12.01 4.11 16.17
C PRO A 21 10.53 3.81 15.83
N GLU A 22 9.70 4.85 15.68
CA GLU A 22 8.29 4.72 15.31
C GLU A 22 8.06 4.79 13.78
N PHE A 23 9.12 5.03 13.00
CA PHE A 23 9.04 5.15 11.54
C PHE A 23 8.47 3.90 10.89
N GLU A 24 8.92 2.72 11.30
CA GLU A 24 8.45 1.44 10.73
C GLU A 24 6.97 1.21 11.02
N LYS A 25 6.52 1.53 12.23
CA LYS A 25 5.10 1.46 12.58
C LYS A 25 4.27 2.41 11.71
N ARG A 26 4.70 3.66 11.54
CA ARG A 26 4.02 4.63 10.66
C ARG A 26 4.02 4.19 9.20
N PHE A 27 5.12 3.59 8.74
CA PHE A 27 5.22 3.02 7.40
C PHE A 27 4.18 1.91 7.18
N ILE A 28 4.09 0.96 8.11
CA ILE A 28 3.11 -0.13 8.03
C ILE A 28 1.68 0.42 8.08
N ASP A 29 1.39 1.32 9.03
CA ASP A 29 0.07 1.95 9.19
C ASP A 29 -0.36 2.73 7.93
N LEU A 30 0.59 3.27 7.16
CA LEU A 30 0.34 4.00 5.91
C LEU A 30 0.27 3.09 4.68
N MET A 31 1.10 2.04 4.61
CA MET A 31 1.17 1.17 3.43
C MET A 31 -0.04 0.25 3.30
N ILE A 32 -0.64 -0.18 4.41
CA ILE A 32 -1.86 -1.00 4.36
C ILE A 32 -2.98 -0.31 3.55
N PRO A 33 -3.46 0.89 3.92
CA PRO A 33 -4.52 1.56 3.17
C PRO A 33 -4.08 2.02 1.77
N HIS A 34 -2.79 2.33 1.57
CA HIS A 34 -2.26 2.61 0.24
C HIS A 34 -2.42 1.40 -0.69
N HIS A 35 -2.09 0.20 -0.20
CA HIS A 35 -2.19 -1.02 -0.99
C HIS A 35 -3.65 -1.41 -1.23
N GLU A 36 -4.52 -1.27 -0.21
CA GLU A 36 -5.96 -1.48 -0.37
C GLU A 36 -6.55 -0.56 -1.46
N GLY A 37 -6.12 0.70 -1.51
CA GLY A 37 -6.50 1.63 -2.58
C GLY A 37 -6.02 1.19 -3.97
N ALA A 38 -4.78 0.71 -4.08
CA ALA A 38 -4.24 0.21 -5.34
C ALA A 38 -4.93 -1.08 -5.82
N VAL A 39 -5.34 -1.98 -4.91
CA VAL A 39 -6.18 -3.14 -5.24
C VAL A 39 -7.52 -2.70 -5.82
N VAL A 40 -8.19 -1.72 -5.21
CA VAL A 40 -9.46 -1.17 -5.74
C VAL A 40 -9.27 -0.59 -7.14
N MET A 41 -8.20 0.17 -7.37
CA MET A 41 -7.89 0.73 -8.69
C MET A 41 -7.58 -0.35 -9.72
N ALA A 42 -6.82 -1.38 -9.35
CA ALA A 42 -6.48 -2.49 -10.23
C ALA A 42 -7.74 -3.32 -10.59
N GLN A 43 -8.64 -3.57 -9.64
CA GLN A 43 -9.93 -4.21 -9.91
C GLN A 43 -10.77 -3.39 -10.91
N GLN A 44 -10.73 -2.06 -10.84
CA GLN A 44 -11.40 -1.22 -11.82
C GLN A 44 -10.73 -1.33 -13.21
N ALA A 45 -9.39 -1.27 -13.26
CA ALA A 45 -8.64 -1.44 -14.50
C ALA A 45 -8.93 -2.80 -15.16
N LEU A 46 -9.06 -3.88 -14.39
CA LEU A 46 -9.40 -5.20 -14.93
C LEU A 46 -10.78 -5.23 -15.62
N LYS A 47 -11.76 -4.48 -15.08
CA LYS A 47 -13.11 -4.35 -15.64
C LYS A 47 -13.16 -3.46 -16.87
N GLU A 48 -12.42 -2.35 -16.88
CA GLU A 48 -12.55 -1.29 -17.88
C GLU A 48 -11.50 -1.34 -18.99
N ALA A 49 -10.34 -1.96 -18.77
CA ALA A 49 -9.27 -1.95 -19.75
C ALA A 49 -9.62 -2.80 -20.98
N ASN A 50 -9.41 -2.24 -22.17
CA ASN A 50 -9.53 -2.99 -23.43
C ASN A 50 -8.22 -3.70 -23.83
N ARG A 51 -7.09 -3.26 -23.26
CA ARG A 51 -5.76 -3.78 -23.59
C ARG A 51 -5.42 -4.99 -22.71
N PRO A 52 -5.10 -6.16 -23.29
CA PRO A 52 -4.75 -7.35 -22.51
C PRO A 52 -3.57 -7.13 -21.56
N GLU A 53 -2.60 -6.31 -21.94
CA GLU A 53 -1.42 -6.04 -21.10
C GLU A 53 -1.80 -5.27 -19.83
N LEU A 54 -2.79 -4.38 -19.91
CA LEU A 54 -3.29 -3.65 -18.75
C LEU A 54 -4.12 -4.54 -17.81
N LYS A 55 -4.88 -5.50 -18.36
CA LYS A 55 -5.57 -6.51 -17.55
C LYS A 55 -4.60 -7.40 -16.80
N LYS A 56 -3.58 -7.90 -17.50
CA LYS A 56 -2.52 -8.70 -16.89
C LYS A 56 -1.79 -7.94 -15.77
N MET A 57 -1.42 -6.68 -16.03
CA MET A 57 -0.81 -5.83 -15.01
C MET A 57 -1.73 -5.62 -13.80
N ALA A 58 -3.04 -5.45 -14.02
CA ALA A 58 -4.00 -5.32 -12.93
C ALA A 58 -4.10 -6.60 -12.08
N GLU A 59 -4.13 -7.77 -12.70
CA GLU A 59 -4.11 -9.06 -12.01
C GLU A 59 -2.83 -9.25 -11.17
N GLU A 60 -1.67 -8.89 -11.74
CA GLU A 60 -0.38 -8.94 -11.04
C GLU A 60 -0.35 -7.99 -9.83
N ILE A 61 -0.88 -6.77 -9.97
CA ILE A 61 -0.99 -5.80 -8.86
C ILE A 61 -1.89 -6.34 -7.76
N ILE A 62 -3.06 -6.88 -8.09
CA ILE A 62 -3.99 -7.44 -7.09
C ILE A 62 -3.29 -8.55 -6.30
N ALA A 63 -2.74 -9.54 -7.00
CA ALA A 63 -2.11 -10.69 -6.37
C ALA A 63 -0.91 -10.31 -5.48
N ALA A 64 -0.06 -9.39 -5.94
CA ALA A 64 1.08 -8.93 -5.16
C ALA A 64 0.64 -8.14 -3.92
N GLN A 65 -0.27 -7.18 -4.10
CA GLN A 65 -0.62 -6.26 -3.01
C GLN A 65 -1.53 -6.90 -1.96
N GLU A 66 -2.38 -7.86 -2.31
CA GLU A 66 -3.12 -8.65 -1.31
C GLU A 66 -2.16 -9.43 -0.39
N LYS A 67 -1.13 -10.05 -0.96
CA LYS A 67 -0.08 -10.74 -0.19
C LYS A 67 0.70 -9.78 0.69
N GLU A 68 1.05 -8.60 0.19
CA GLU A 68 1.76 -7.57 0.97
C GLU A 68 0.89 -7.00 2.09
N ILE A 69 -0.41 -6.82 1.88
CA ILE A 69 -1.36 -6.41 2.92
C ILE A 69 -1.38 -7.43 4.06
N GLU A 70 -1.45 -8.73 3.75
CA GLU A 70 -1.41 -9.79 4.77
C GLU A 70 -0.11 -9.75 5.56
N GLN A 71 1.02 -9.58 4.87
CA GLN A 71 2.34 -9.50 5.47
C GLN A 71 2.48 -8.28 6.40
N LEU A 72 2.03 -7.11 5.95
CA LEU A 72 2.03 -5.87 6.73
C LEU A 72 1.11 -5.98 7.94
N LYS A 73 -0.09 -6.54 7.80
CA LYS A 73 -1.02 -6.81 8.91
C LYS A 73 -0.41 -7.77 9.92
N LYS A 74 0.35 -8.78 9.47
CA LYS A 74 1.09 -9.70 10.36
C LYS A 74 2.17 -8.95 11.15
N TRP A 75 3.06 -8.21 10.47
CA TRP A 75 4.10 -7.41 11.15
C TRP A 75 3.50 -6.41 12.14
N ARG A 76 2.39 -5.75 11.76
CA ARG A 76 1.73 -4.78 12.63
C ARG A 76 1.27 -5.38 13.96
N ARG A 77 0.78 -6.62 13.93
CA ARG A 77 0.37 -7.37 15.13
C ARG A 77 1.56 -7.90 15.90
N ASP A 78 2.52 -8.52 15.21
CA ASP A 78 3.64 -9.21 15.85
C ASP A 78 4.59 -8.22 16.55
N TRP A 79 4.83 -7.06 15.94
CA TRP A 79 5.81 -6.08 16.46
C TRP A 79 5.19 -5.03 17.38
N TYR A 80 3.90 -4.71 17.20
CA TYR A 80 3.26 -3.56 17.84
C TYR A 80 1.83 -3.85 18.35
N GLY A 81 1.40 -5.12 18.35
CA GLY A 81 0.09 -5.55 18.82
C GLY A 81 0.09 -6.08 20.27
N GLN A 82 1.27 -6.31 20.85
CA GLN A 82 1.40 -6.59 22.28
C GLN A 82 1.65 -5.27 23.02
N LYS A 83 0.95 -5.04 24.15
CA LYS A 83 1.40 -4.03 25.11
C LYS A 83 2.86 -4.39 25.43
N GLN A 84 3.79 -3.47 25.17
CA GLN A 84 5.14 -3.57 25.71
C GLN A 84 5.01 -3.85 27.22
N PRO A 85 5.77 -4.80 27.78
CA PRO A 85 5.87 -4.92 29.23
C PRO A 85 6.36 -3.60 29.85
#